data_AF-A0A661HG75-F1
#
_entry.id   AF-A0A661HG75-F1
#
_cell.length_a   1.000
_cell.length_b   1.000
_cell.length_c   1.000
_cell.angle_alpha   90.00
_cell.angle_beta   90.00
_cell.angle_gamma   90.00
#
_symmetry.space_group_name_H-M   'P 1'
#
loop_
_entity.id
_entity.type
_entity.pdbx_description
1 polymer ?
#
loop_
_entity_poly.entity_id
_entity_poly.type
_entity_poly.pdbx_seq_one_letter_code
_entity_poly.pdbx_strand_id
1 'polypeptide(L)' 'LQLARKYLRQPSRSVVETSYLLGFSEPSTFSRAFKRWTGVAPAEFRDTPVGEQPA' A
#
# COMPACT_ATOMS: atom_id res chain seq x y z
N LEU A 1 -4.19 -8.36 -2.27
CA LEU A 1 -2.93 -7.95 -1.58
C LEU A 1 -1.72 -7.84 -2.49
N GLN A 2 -1.43 -8.85 -3.33
CA GLN A 2 -0.24 -8.82 -4.20
C GLN A 2 -0.21 -7.61 -5.16
N LEU A 3 -1.36 -7.25 -5.74
CA LEU A 3 -1.47 -6.11 -6.64
C LEU A 3 -1.25 -4.75 -5.93
N ALA A 4 -1.82 -4.58 -4.74
CA ALA A 4 -1.63 -3.40 -3.90
C ALA A 4 -0.15 -3.18 -3.55
N ARG A 5 0.56 -4.24 -3.15
CA ARG A 5 2.00 -4.21 -2.85
C ARG A 5 2.85 -3.95 -4.10
N LYS A 6 2.40 -4.37 -5.28
CA LYS A 6 3.07 -4.08 -6.56
C LYS A 6 2.93 -2.60 -6.92
N TYR A 7 1.73 -2.02 -6.77
CA TYR A 7 1.49 -0.61 -7.05
C TYR A 7 2.17 0.32 -6.06
N LEU A 8 2.17 -0.01 -4.76
CA LEU A 8 2.87 0.78 -3.74
C LEU A 8 4.38 0.80 -3.90
N ARG A 9 4.96 -0.21 -4.58
CA ARG A 9 6.40 -0.25 -4.92
C ARG A 9 6.75 0.58 -6.15
N GLN A 10 5.78 1.11 -6.87
CA GLN A 10 6.05 1.99 -8.00
C GLN A 10 6.24 3.42 -7.48
N PRO A 11 7.45 4.00 -7.56
CA PRO A 11 7.70 5.36 -7.06
C PRO A 11 6.87 6.42 -7.78
N SER A 12 6.43 6.13 -9.01
CA SER A 12 5.55 6.99 -9.79
C SER A 12 4.08 6.98 -9.35
N ARG A 13 3.67 6.10 -8.41
CA ARG A 13 2.28 6.00 -7.96
C ARG A 13 2.13 6.33 -6.49
N SER A 14 1.16 7.18 -6.20
CA SER A 14 0.79 7.52 -4.82
C SER A 14 -0.09 6.44 -4.19
N VAL A 15 -0.05 6.36 -2.86
CA VAL A 15 -0.96 5.52 -2.05
C VAL A 15 -2.42 5.79 -2.43
N VAL A 16 -2.75 7.06 -2.67
CA VAL A 16 -4.09 7.53 -3.06
C VAL A 16 -4.52 6.98 -4.41
N GLU A 17 -3.69 7.08 -5.45
CA GLU A 17 -4.02 6.48 -6.74
C GLU A 17 -4.17 4.95 -6.65
N THR A 18 -3.30 4.31 -5.88
CA THR A 18 -3.38 2.87 -5.65
C THR A 18 -4.71 2.48 -5.00
N SER A 19 -5.20 3.26 -4.04
CA SER A 19 -6.51 3.00 -3.43
C SER A 19 -7.65 3.07 -4.45
N TYR A 20 -7.67 4.09 -5.30
CA TYR A 20 -8.71 4.22 -6.34
C TYR A 20 -8.64 3.09 -7.38
N LEU A 21 -7.44 2.71 -7.81
CA LEU A 21 -7.23 1.60 -8.75
C LEU A 21 -7.67 0.24 -8.20
N LEU A 22 -7.67 0.08 -6.88
CA LEU A 22 -8.13 -1.13 -6.21
C LEU A 22 -9.64 -1.12 -5.94
N GLY A 23 -10.35 -0.07 -6.36
CA GLY A 23 -11.80 0.06 -6.18
C GLY A 23 -12.21 0.64 -4.83
N PHE A 24 -11.29 1.25 -4.07
CA PHE A 24 -11.67 1.96 -2.86
C PHE A 24 -12.12 3.38 -3.20
N SER A 25 -13.26 3.79 -2.63
CA SER A 25 -13.75 5.16 -2.76
C SER A 25 -12.91 6.16 -1.96
N GLU A 26 -12.17 5.70 -0.94
CA GLU A 26 -11.41 6.58 -0.06
C GLU A 26 -10.05 5.98 0.36
N PRO A 27 -8.94 6.74 0.27
CA PRO A 27 -7.61 6.27 0.66
C PRO A 27 -7.51 5.90 2.14
N SER A 28 -8.29 6.54 3.01
CA SER A 28 -8.36 6.24 4.44
C SER A 28 -8.84 4.81 4.72
N THR A 29 -9.87 4.36 3.97
CA THR A 29 -10.39 3.00 4.04
C THR A 29 -9.38 1.97 3.54
N PHE A 30 -8.72 2.28 2.42
CA PHE A 30 -7.63 1.44 1.91
C PHE A 30 -6.49 1.32 2.91
N SER A 31 -6.05 2.43 3.52
CA SER A 31 -4.93 2.44 4.47
C SER A 31 -5.20 1.56 5.69
N ARG A 32 -6.42 1.65 6.25
CA ARG A 32 -6.87 0.79 7.35
C ARG A 32 -6.92 -0.69 6.97
N ALA A 33 -7.52 -1.00 5.82
CA ALA A 33 -7.60 -2.37 5.32
C ALA A 33 -6.22 -2.96 5.01
N PHE A 34 -5.36 -2.17 4.35
CA PHE A 34 -3.99 -2.54 4.01
C PHE A 34 -3.19 -2.84 5.27
N LYS A 35 -3.19 -1.94 6.26
CA LYS A 35 -2.53 -2.18 7.55
C LYS A 35 -3.07 -3.40 8.28
N ARG A 36 -4.38 -3.65 8.22
CA ARG A 36 -4.97 -4.86 8.81
C ARG A 36 -4.49 -6.15 8.12
N TRP A 37 -4.19 -6.08 6.83
CA TRP A 37 -3.74 -7.22 6.04
C TRP A 37 -2.23 -7.44 6.04
N THR A 38 -1.43 -6.37 6.08
CA THR A 38 0.03 -6.41 5.98
C THR A 38 0.73 -6.12 7.30
N GLY A 39 0.00 -5.68 8.32
CA GLY A 39 0.55 -5.21 9.61
C GLY A 39 1.08 -3.77 9.58
N VAL A 40 1.32 -3.20 8.40
CA VAL A 40 2.01 -1.90 8.22
C VAL A 40 1.22 -0.94 7.35
N ALA A 41 1.33 0.37 7.60
CA ALA A 41 0.65 1.35 6.77
C ALA A 41 1.21 1.35 5.34
N PRO A 42 0.41 1.63 4.30
CA PRO A 42 0.88 1.68 2.91
C PRO A 42 1.93 2.78 2.67
N ALA A 43 1.93 3.85 3.48
CA ALA A 43 2.95 4.89 3.45
C ALA A 43 4.30 4.38 3.99
N GLU A 44 4.29 3.67 5.12
CA GLU A 44 5.47 3.02 5.69
C GLU A 44 6.01 1.93 4.75
N PHE A 45 5.11 1.15 4.14
CA PHE A 45 5.48 0.12 3.16
C PHE A 45 6.18 0.69 1.92
N ARG A 46 5.93 1.96 1.59
CA ARG A 46 6.63 2.67 0.49
C ARG A 46 8.00 3.19 0.91
N ASP A 47 8.12 3.60 2.18
CA ASP A 47 9.35 4.15 2.75
C ASP A 47 10.37 3.04 3.11
N THR A 48 9.90 1.81 3.28
CA THR A 48 10.78 0.68 3.59
C THR A 48 11.66 0.36 2.38
N PRO A 49 13.01 0.42 2.49
CA PRO A 49 13.90 0.05 1.41
C PRO A 49 13.65 -1.41 1.00
N VAL A 50 13.69 -1.69 -0.31
CA VAL A 50 13.50 -3.01 -0.92
C VAL A 50 14.62 -3.97 -0.46
N GLY A 51 14.49 -4.51 0.75
CA GLY A 51 15.50 -5.39 1.35
C GLY A 51 15.01 -6.09 2.61
N GLU A 52 14.12 -5.47 3.38
CA GLU A 52 13.61 -6.03 4.63
C GLU A 52 12.10 -6.14 4.59
N GLN A 53 11.62 -7.31 4.18
CA GLN A 53 10.20 -7.64 4.31
C GLN A 53 10.05 -8.47 5.58
N PRO A 54 9.47 -7.94 6.68
CA PRO A 54 9.14 -8.78 7.83
C PRO A 54 8.14 -9.85 7.36
N ALA A 55 8.45 -11.10 7.73
CA ALA A 55 7.72 -12.31 7.37
C ALA A 55 6.30 -12.33 7.95
#